data_AF-A0A1J4J595-F1
#
_entry.id   AF-A0A1J4J595-F1
#
_cell.length_a   1.000
_cell.length_b   1.000
_cell.length_c   1.000
_cell.angle_alpha   90.00
_cell.angle_beta   90.00
_cell.angle_gamma   90.00
#
_symmetry.space_group_name_H-M   'P 1'
#
loop_
_entity.id
_entity.type
_entity.pdbx_description
1 polymer ?
#
loop_
_entity_poly.entity_id
_entity_poly.type
_entity_poly.pdbx_seq_one_letter_code
_entity_poly.pdbx_strand_id
1 'polypeptide(L)'
;MSVYYLSKMDGEPDWRQKYKNVKERYNRLCKLRYKSVQEDIKDLQNRIKDHQRMHEETVSEINVENNRLIKQKDRIAEIQRRIRSQRHENERMKSDLMSIDSILNRVLKYPFVKVRCFSPGVYKILINDEMEFQLSKNKSGYLYEPIKIPKIVNLKSFQSEKAFNDANFIDHLLQLVQSTLENQ
;
A
#
# COMPACT_ATOMS: atom_id res chain seq x y z
N MET A 1 -47.10 109.95 1.66
CA MET A 1 -45.82 109.25 1.91
C MET A 1 -46.12 107.82 2.29
N SER A 2 -45.95 106.89 1.35
CA SER A 2 -45.93 105.45 1.66
C SER A 2 -44.66 104.90 1.02
N VAL A 3 -43.65 104.72 1.87
CA VAL A 3 -42.34 104.20 1.50
C VAL A 3 -42.49 102.69 1.47
N TYR A 4 -42.62 102.12 0.26
CA TYR A 4 -42.52 100.68 0.07
C TYR A 4 -41.07 100.27 0.33
N TYR A 5 -40.80 99.81 1.55
CA TYR A 5 -39.62 99.02 1.85
C TYR A 5 -39.74 97.68 1.11
N LEU A 6 -39.16 97.60 -0.09
CA LEU A 6 -38.69 96.33 -0.64
C LEU A 6 -37.49 95.89 0.21
N SER A 7 -37.81 95.34 1.38
CA SER A 7 -36.90 94.52 2.16
C SER A 7 -36.42 93.41 1.24
N LYS A 8 -35.17 93.51 0.76
CA LYS A 8 -34.45 92.33 0.27
C LYS A 8 -34.44 91.36 1.44
N MET A 9 -35.23 90.30 1.32
CA MET A 9 -35.16 89.19 2.27
C MET A 9 -33.77 88.58 2.17
N ASP A 10 -32.89 88.95 3.10
CA ASP A 10 -31.70 88.19 3.44
C ASP A 10 -32.18 86.81 3.92
N GLY A 11 -32.25 85.84 3.01
CA GLY A 11 -32.69 84.49 3.37
C GLY A 11 -33.27 83.62 2.25
N GLU A 12 -33.51 84.13 1.03
CA GLU A 12 -33.94 83.23 -0.05
C GLU A 12 -32.76 82.38 -0.55
N PRO A 13 -32.84 81.04 -0.43
CA PRO A 13 -31.75 80.19 -0.87
C PRO A 13 -31.60 80.28 -2.38
N ASP A 14 -30.37 80.51 -2.86
CA ASP A 14 -30.05 80.45 -4.29
C ASP A 14 -30.24 79.01 -4.81
N TRP A 15 -31.45 78.75 -5.29
CA TRP A 15 -31.87 77.46 -5.82
C TRP A 15 -31.07 77.04 -7.05
N ARG A 16 -30.56 77.99 -7.84
CA ARG A 16 -29.71 77.69 -8.99
C ARG A 16 -28.37 77.13 -8.54
N GLN A 17 -27.77 77.74 -7.53
CA GLN A 17 -26.52 77.25 -6.96
C GLN A 17 -26.71 75.90 -6.25
N LYS A 18 -27.80 75.70 -5.51
CA LYS A 18 -28.13 74.39 -4.90
C LYS A 18 -28.30 73.31 -5.97
N TYR A 19 -29.04 73.59 -7.03
CA TYR A 19 -29.23 72.66 -8.15
C TYR A 19 -27.89 72.29 -8.81
N LYS A 20 -27.03 73.29 -9.07
CA LYS A 20 -25.68 73.06 -9.62
C LYS A 20 -24.86 72.13 -8.72
N ASN A 21 -24.85 72.39 -7.41
CA ASN A 21 -24.13 71.57 -6.44
C ASN A 21 -24.67 70.13 -6.37
N VAL A 22 -25.99 69.94 -6.41
CA VAL A 22 -26.61 68.60 -6.43
C VAL A 22 -26.24 67.86 -7.71
N LYS A 23 -26.32 68.52 -8.87
CA LYS A 23 -25.93 67.94 -10.16
C LYS A 23 -24.46 67.52 -10.19
N GLU A 24 -23.57 68.35 -9.65
CA GLU A 24 -22.15 68.02 -9.54
C GLU A 24 -21.90 66.82 -8.62
N ARG A 25 -22.56 66.77 -7.45
CA ARG A 25 -22.46 65.63 -6.52
C ARG A 25 -23.01 64.34 -7.14
N TYR A 26 -24.15 64.42 -7.82
CA TYR A 26 -24.72 63.29 -8.55
C TYR A 26 -23.75 62.77 -9.62
N ASN A 27 -23.18 63.64 -10.44
CA ASN A 27 -22.19 63.25 -11.45
C ASN A 27 -20.94 62.62 -10.85
N ARG A 28 -20.46 63.11 -9.69
CA ARG A 28 -19.35 62.50 -8.94
C ARG A 28 -19.72 61.10 -8.45
N LEU A 29 -20.91 60.92 -7.87
CA LEU A 29 -21.42 59.62 -7.43
C LEU A 29 -21.53 58.62 -8.59
N CYS A 30 -22.08 59.04 -9.74
CA CYS A 30 -22.14 58.19 -10.93
C CYS A 30 -20.75 57.75 -11.40
N LYS A 31 -19.77 58.66 -11.42
CA LYS A 31 -18.38 58.34 -11.77
C LYS A 31 -17.73 57.37 -10.78
N LEU A 32 -17.94 57.57 -9.48
CA LEU A 32 -17.42 56.67 -8.44
C LEU A 32 -18.05 55.27 -8.56
N ARG A 33 -19.37 55.18 -8.75
CA ARG A 33 -20.06 53.92 -8.95
C ARG A 33 -19.58 53.20 -10.21
N TYR A 34 -19.41 53.91 -11.31
CA TYR A 34 -18.89 53.35 -12.54
C TYR A 34 -17.49 52.76 -12.36
N LYS A 35 -16.58 53.51 -11.71
CA LYS A 35 -15.23 53.04 -11.41
C LYS A 35 -15.22 51.80 -10.50
N SER A 36 -15.99 51.84 -9.41
CA SER A 36 -16.11 50.70 -8.49
C SER A 36 -16.62 49.45 -9.19
N VAL A 37 -17.67 49.56 -10.01
CA VAL A 37 -18.18 48.41 -10.79
C VAL A 37 -17.14 47.91 -11.80
N GLN A 38 -16.38 48.80 -12.44
CA GLN A 38 -15.30 48.39 -13.34
C GLN A 38 -14.17 47.64 -12.62
N GLU A 39 -13.80 48.10 -11.43
CA GLU A 39 -12.81 47.43 -10.57
C GLU A 39 -13.31 46.04 -10.15
N ASP A 40 -14.56 45.94 -9.69
CA ASP A 40 -15.18 44.65 -9.33
C ASP A 40 -15.22 43.68 -10.51
N ILE A 41 -15.59 44.15 -11.71
CA ILE A 41 -15.60 43.33 -12.93
C ILE A 41 -14.20 42.81 -13.24
N LYS A 42 -13.18 43.68 -13.16
CA LYS A 42 -11.79 43.30 -13.44
C LYS A 42 -11.29 42.26 -12.42
N ASP A 43 -11.61 42.45 -11.15
CA ASP A 43 -11.22 41.52 -10.09
C ASP A 43 -11.90 40.16 -10.26
N LEU A 44 -13.20 40.14 -10.59
CA LEU A 44 -13.91 38.89 -10.89
C LEU A 44 -13.32 38.18 -12.11
N GLN A 45 -12.98 38.91 -13.17
CA GLN A 45 -12.34 38.34 -14.36
C GLN A 45 -10.98 37.72 -14.04
N ASN A 46 -10.17 38.37 -13.20
CA ASN A 46 -8.89 37.83 -12.77
C ASN A 46 -9.09 36.56 -11.93
N ARG A 47 -10.02 36.56 -10.97
CA ARG A 47 -10.34 35.38 -10.16
C ARG A 47 -10.82 34.21 -11.01
N ILE A 48 -11.66 34.45 -12.01
CA ILE A 48 -12.11 33.40 -12.94
C ILE A 48 -10.92 32.79 -13.67
N LYS A 49 -10.01 33.62 -14.20
CA LYS A 49 -8.81 33.13 -14.90
C LYS A 49 -7.89 32.33 -13.97
N ASP A 50 -7.69 32.80 -12.75
CA ASP A 50 -6.87 32.09 -11.76
C ASP A 50 -7.50 30.73 -11.41
N HIS A 51 -8.82 30.68 -11.20
CA HIS A 51 -9.54 29.43 -10.97
C HIS A 51 -9.46 28.47 -12.15
N GLN A 52 -9.55 28.97 -13.39
CA GLN A 52 -9.38 28.15 -14.59
C GLN A 52 -7.97 27.54 -14.65
N ARG A 53 -6.93 28.36 -14.44
CA ARG A 53 -5.54 27.87 -14.43
C ARG A 53 -5.31 26.82 -13.33
N MET A 54 -5.76 27.08 -12.10
CA MET A 54 -5.64 26.12 -11.00
C MET A 54 -6.39 24.82 -11.30
N HIS A 55 -7.56 24.91 -11.95
CA HIS A 55 -8.32 23.72 -12.34
C HIS A 55 -7.56 22.89 -13.39
N GLU A 56 -6.98 23.54 -14.40
CA GLU A 56 -6.15 22.87 -15.42
C GLU A 56 -4.94 22.18 -14.81
N GLU A 57 -4.23 22.85 -13.88
CA GLU A 57 -3.11 22.28 -13.12
C GLU A 57 -3.57 21.05 -12.31
N THR A 58 -4.68 21.16 -11.58
CA THR A 58 -5.23 20.06 -10.78
C THR A 58 -5.61 18.86 -11.64
N VAL A 59 -6.26 19.10 -12.79
CA VAL A 59 -6.64 18.03 -13.73
C VAL A 59 -5.40 17.35 -14.30
N SER A 60 -4.37 18.12 -14.62
CA SER A 60 -3.08 17.59 -15.08
C SER A 60 -2.44 16.67 -14.03
N GLU A 61 -2.39 17.11 -12.77
CA GLU A 61 -1.85 16.31 -11.65
C GLU A 61 -2.65 15.02 -11.44
N ILE A 62 -3.99 15.09 -11.46
CA ILE A 62 -4.86 13.92 -11.35
C ILE A 62 -4.58 12.93 -12.48
N ASN A 63 -4.41 13.41 -13.71
CA ASN A 63 -4.12 12.55 -14.86
C ASN A 63 -2.75 11.88 -14.75
N VAL A 64 -1.73 12.59 -14.27
CA VAL A 64 -0.40 12.03 -14.02
C VAL A 64 -0.48 10.93 -12.96
N GLU A 65 -1.16 11.18 -11.85
CA GLU A 65 -1.28 10.20 -10.77
C GLU A 65 -2.12 8.99 -11.19
N ASN A 66 -3.20 9.18 -11.94
CA ASN A 66 -3.99 8.07 -12.49
C ASN A 66 -3.15 7.17 -13.41
N ASN A 67 -2.36 7.76 -14.30
CA ASN A 67 -1.43 7.01 -15.15
C ASN A 67 -0.37 6.25 -14.35
N ARG A 68 0.12 6.83 -13.26
CA ARG A 68 1.05 6.17 -12.34
C ARG A 68 0.40 4.96 -11.67
N LEU A 69 -0.83 5.12 -11.17
CA LEU A 69 -1.59 4.05 -10.52
C LEU A 69 -1.88 2.90 -11.48
N ILE A 70 -2.24 3.18 -12.73
CA ILE A 70 -2.42 2.16 -13.78
C ILE A 70 -1.13 1.35 -13.96
N LYS A 71 0.02 2.01 -14.14
CA LYS A 71 1.31 1.32 -14.28
C LYS A 71 1.66 0.45 -13.06
N GLN A 72 1.35 0.92 -11.85
CA GLN A 72 1.56 0.14 -10.63
C GLN A 72 0.67 -1.10 -10.58
N LYS A 73 -0.61 -0.96 -10.94
CA LYS A 73 -1.56 -2.08 -11.04
C LYS A 73 -1.05 -3.15 -12.01
N ASP A 74 -0.59 -2.75 -13.19
CA ASP A 74 -0.07 -3.67 -14.19
C ASP A 74 1.19 -4.40 -13.70
N ARG A 75 2.09 -3.69 -13.02
CA ARG A 75 3.29 -4.26 -12.40
C ARG A 75 2.94 -5.29 -11.31
N ILE A 76 1.94 -5.02 -10.48
CA ILE A 76 1.46 -5.97 -9.47
C ILE A 76 0.92 -7.24 -10.15
N ALA A 77 0.12 -7.08 -11.21
CA ALA A 77 -0.41 -8.22 -11.96
C ALA A 77 0.69 -9.06 -12.63
N GLU A 78 1.76 -8.43 -13.12
CA GLU A 78 2.95 -9.14 -13.62
C GLU A 78 3.66 -9.92 -12.52
N ILE A 79 3.93 -9.29 -11.37
CA ILE A 79 4.59 -9.94 -10.23
C ILE A 79 3.77 -11.15 -9.76
N GLN A 80 2.45 -11.02 -9.66
CA GLN A 80 1.57 -12.14 -9.31
C GLN A 80 1.66 -13.29 -10.31
N ARG A 81 1.74 -13.00 -11.61
CA ARG A 81 1.97 -14.04 -12.64
C ARG A 81 3.31 -14.74 -12.44
N ARG A 82 4.39 -13.98 -12.17
CA ARG A 82 5.71 -14.56 -11.89
C ARG A 82 5.70 -15.44 -10.64
N ILE A 83 5.07 -15.00 -9.55
CA ILE A 83 4.92 -15.81 -8.32
C ILE A 83 4.18 -17.13 -8.62
N ARG A 84 3.08 -17.10 -9.40
CA ARG A 84 2.36 -18.32 -9.78
C ARG A 84 3.24 -19.25 -10.61
N SER A 85 3.97 -18.71 -11.59
CA SER A 85 4.90 -19.50 -12.40
C SER A 85 5.99 -20.17 -11.56
N GLN A 86 6.61 -19.41 -10.64
CA GLN A 86 7.65 -19.93 -9.75
C GLN A 86 7.10 -20.97 -8.75
N ARG A 87 5.86 -20.79 -8.28
CA ARG A 87 5.19 -21.80 -7.44
C ARG A 87 4.98 -23.10 -8.22
N HIS A 88 4.49 -23.01 -9.44
CA HIS A 88 4.28 -24.17 -10.30
C HIS A 88 5.60 -24.89 -10.62
N GLU A 89 6.66 -24.14 -10.92
CA GLU A 89 7.99 -24.70 -11.16
C GLU A 89 8.55 -25.38 -9.89
N ASN A 90 8.41 -24.75 -8.72
CA ASN A 90 8.77 -25.36 -7.44
C ASN A 90 7.99 -26.64 -7.14
N GLU A 91 6.68 -26.67 -7.42
CA GLU A 91 5.84 -27.87 -7.27
C GLU A 91 6.30 -28.98 -8.19
N ARG A 92 6.63 -28.67 -9.45
CA ARG A 92 7.18 -29.62 -10.40
C ARG A 92 8.52 -30.18 -9.91
N MET A 93 9.46 -29.31 -9.53
CA MET A 93 10.77 -29.74 -9.00
C MET A 93 10.61 -30.59 -7.73
N LYS A 94 9.68 -30.25 -6.84
CA LYS A 94 9.37 -31.08 -5.67
C LYS A 94 8.86 -32.45 -6.10
N SER A 95 7.93 -32.53 -7.04
CA SER A 95 7.44 -33.80 -7.57
C SER A 95 8.55 -34.65 -8.18
N ASP A 96 9.44 -34.03 -8.97
CA ASP A 96 10.59 -34.71 -9.57
C ASP A 96 11.52 -35.27 -8.47
N LEU A 97 11.84 -34.47 -7.45
CA LEU A 97 12.66 -34.90 -6.31
C LEU A 97 12.00 -36.03 -5.49
N MET A 98 10.69 -35.95 -5.25
CA MET A 98 9.92 -36.99 -4.56
C MET A 98 9.94 -38.32 -5.31
N SER A 99 10.04 -38.30 -6.64
CA SER A 99 10.13 -39.52 -7.45
C SER A 99 11.50 -40.20 -7.38
N ILE A 100 12.56 -39.44 -7.11
CA ILE A 100 13.95 -39.90 -7.11
C ILE A 100 14.36 -40.46 -5.75
N ASP A 101 14.05 -39.76 -4.65
CA ASP A 101 14.53 -40.13 -3.31
C ASP A 101 13.37 -40.43 -2.34
N SER A 102 13.40 -41.62 -1.74
CA SER A 102 12.43 -42.08 -0.76
C SER A 102 12.33 -41.22 0.50
N ILE A 103 13.42 -40.60 0.96
CA ILE A 103 13.42 -39.68 2.10
C ILE A 103 12.68 -38.40 1.69
N LEU A 104 13.04 -37.81 0.54
CA LEU A 104 12.40 -36.60 0.03
C LEU A 104 10.90 -36.82 -0.25
N ASN A 105 10.52 -37.99 -0.75
CA ASN A 105 9.12 -38.38 -0.95
C ASN A 105 8.29 -38.27 0.34
N ARG A 106 8.87 -38.62 1.50
CA ARG A 106 8.17 -38.51 2.79
C ARG A 106 8.24 -37.09 3.34
N VAL A 107 9.44 -36.52 3.39
CA VAL A 107 9.69 -35.26 4.09
C VAL A 107 9.05 -34.06 3.39
N LEU A 108 9.09 -34.01 2.05
CA LEU A 108 8.57 -32.86 1.28
C LEU A 108 7.03 -32.76 1.27
N LYS A 109 6.31 -33.75 1.82
CA LYS A 109 4.86 -33.69 2.02
C LYS A 109 4.45 -32.71 3.13
N TYR A 110 5.38 -32.38 4.03
CA TYR A 110 5.11 -31.57 5.20
C TYR A 110 5.60 -30.12 4.99
N PRO A 111 4.70 -29.12 4.93
CA PRO A 111 5.06 -27.75 4.53
C PRO A 111 5.88 -26.99 5.59
N PHE A 112 5.82 -27.40 6.86
CA PHE A 112 6.58 -26.81 7.96
C PHE A 112 8.05 -27.29 8.00
N VAL A 113 8.41 -28.21 7.11
CA VAL A 113 9.74 -28.81 7.09
C VAL A 113 10.63 -28.12 6.05
N LYS A 114 11.80 -27.66 6.48
CA LYS A 114 12.86 -27.16 5.62
C LYS A 114 13.90 -28.25 5.45
N VAL A 115 14.21 -28.61 4.20
CA VAL A 115 15.20 -29.64 3.87
C VAL A 115 16.42 -29.01 3.22
N ARG A 116 17.61 -29.39 3.67
CA ARG A 116 18.88 -29.04 3.04
C ARG A 116 19.63 -30.32 2.67
N CYS A 117 20.02 -30.44 1.40
CA CYS A 117 20.88 -31.52 0.94
C CYS A 117 22.33 -31.16 1.27
N PHE A 118 23.03 -31.99 2.03
CA PHE A 118 24.45 -31.78 2.34
C PHE A 118 25.34 -32.61 1.40
N SER A 119 24.94 -33.85 1.14
CA SER A 119 25.57 -34.75 0.18
C SER A 119 24.50 -35.69 -0.43
N PRO A 120 24.78 -36.39 -1.54
CA PRO A 120 23.80 -37.30 -2.15
C PRO A 120 23.30 -38.34 -1.14
N GLY A 121 21.98 -38.36 -0.91
CA GLY A 121 21.35 -39.27 0.05
C GLY A 121 21.49 -38.87 1.53
N VAL A 122 22.02 -37.67 1.83
CA VAL A 122 22.13 -37.11 3.19
C VAL A 122 21.44 -35.76 3.27
N TYR A 123 20.38 -35.72 4.09
CA TYR A 123 19.48 -34.59 4.21
C TYR A 123 19.44 -34.09 5.65
N LYS A 124 19.63 -32.79 5.79
CA LYS A 124 19.43 -32.06 7.04
C LYS A 124 18.03 -31.48 7.04
N ILE A 125 17.27 -31.79 8.07
CA ILE A 125 15.85 -31.48 8.20
C ILE A 125 15.68 -30.54 9.38
N LEU A 126 15.06 -29.39 9.12
CA LEU A 126 14.79 -28.34 10.08
C LEU A 126 13.28 -28.12 10.18
N ILE A 127 12.76 -28.17 11.39
CA ILE A 127 11.35 -28.00 11.71
C ILE A 127 11.21 -26.76 12.60
N ASN A 128 10.45 -25.77 12.12
CA ASN A 128 10.16 -24.51 12.82
C ASN A 128 11.39 -23.79 13.40
N ASP A 129 12.57 -23.97 12.81
CA ASP A 129 13.85 -23.39 13.26
C ASP A 129 14.30 -23.81 14.69
N GLU A 130 13.56 -24.69 15.34
CA GLU A 130 13.81 -25.17 16.71
C GLU A 130 14.38 -26.59 16.73
N MET A 131 13.87 -27.46 15.87
CA MET A 131 14.24 -28.87 15.81
C MET A 131 15.01 -29.19 14.53
N GLU A 132 16.18 -29.79 14.68
CA GLU A 132 17.09 -30.13 13.58
C GLU A 132 17.61 -31.56 13.74
N PHE A 133 17.56 -32.32 12.66
CA PHE A 133 18.10 -33.67 12.59
C PHE A 133 18.55 -33.99 11.18
N GLN A 134 19.35 -35.04 11.05
CA GLN A 134 19.88 -35.53 9.79
C GLN A 134 19.27 -36.90 9.48
N LEU A 135 18.89 -37.09 8.22
CA LEU A 135 18.49 -38.38 7.66
C LEU A 135 19.45 -38.74 6.54
N SER A 136 20.03 -39.93 6.62
CA SER A 136 20.86 -40.49 5.56
C SER A 136 20.38 -41.86 5.12
N LYS A 137 20.62 -42.19 3.85
CA LYS A 137 20.31 -43.51 3.28
C LYS A 137 21.58 -44.35 3.16
N ASN A 138 21.61 -45.48 3.87
CA ASN A 138 22.69 -46.45 3.83
C ASN A 138 22.26 -47.73 3.09
N LYS A 139 23.20 -48.63 2.80
CA LYS A 139 22.91 -49.92 2.12
C LYS A 139 21.89 -50.79 2.88
N SER A 140 21.86 -50.67 4.20
CA SER A 140 21.00 -51.46 5.10
C SER A 140 19.67 -50.79 5.44
N GLY A 141 19.46 -49.52 5.08
CA GLY A 141 18.25 -48.78 5.47
C GLY A 141 18.50 -47.28 5.59
N TYR A 142 17.88 -46.67 6.58
CA TYR A 142 17.95 -45.24 6.88
C TYR A 142 18.59 -45.02 8.24
N LEU A 143 19.31 -43.92 8.37
CA LEU A 143 19.93 -43.50 9.61
C LEU A 143 19.39 -42.12 9.99
N TYR A 144 18.96 -42.00 11.24
CA TYR A 144 18.54 -40.74 11.87
C TYR A 144 19.56 -40.32 12.91
N GLU A 145 20.01 -39.07 12.81
CA GLU A 145 20.93 -38.44 13.74
C GLU A 145 20.31 -37.13 14.27
N PRO A 146 20.03 -37.02 15.57
CA PRO A 146 19.55 -35.77 16.16
C PRO A 146 20.68 -34.74 16.23
N ILE A 147 20.41 -33.50 15.83
CA ILE A 147 21.39 -32.40 15.92
C ILE A 147 20.97 -31.43 17.02
N LYS A 148 19.72 -30.96 16.97
CA LYS A 148 19.15 -30.01 17.92
C LYS A 148 17.71 -30.39 18.19
N ILE A 149 17.43 -30.96 19.37
CA ILE A 149 16.07 -31.32 19.79
C ILE A 149 15.73 -30.52 21.05
N PRO A 150 14.66 -29.70 21.05
CA PRO A 150 14.28 -28.94 22.24
C PRO A 150 13.91 -29.89 23.39
N LYS A 151 14.43 -29.62 24.60
CA LYS A 151 14.17 -30.45 25.80
C LYS A 151 12.72 -30.38 26.29
N ILE A 152 11.98 -29.36 25.85
CA ILE A 152 10.61 -29.06 26.28
C ILE A 152 9.62 -30.08 25.66
N VAL A 153 9.93 -30.57 24.47
CA VAL A 153 9.12 -31.58 23.80
C VAL A 153 9.51 -32.94 24.35
N ASN A 154 8.55 -33.74 24.85
CA ASN A 154 8.79 -35.05 25.45
C ASN A 154 9.14 -36.12 24.39
N LEU A 155 10.04 -35.76 23.48
CA LEU A 155 10.57 -36.51 22.35
C LEU A 155 11.81 -37.31 22.79
N LYS A 156 11.78 -37.95 23.96
CA LYS A 156 12.93 -38.73 24.48
C LYS A 156 13.36 -39.81 23.49
N SER A 157 12.41 -40.39 22.76
CA SER A 157 12.64 -41.36 21.68
C SER A 157 13.38 -40.79 20.46
N PHE A 158 13.59 -39.48 20.36
CA PHE A 158 14.21 -38.80 19.22
C PHE A 158 15.54 -38.13 19.58
N GLN A 159 16.00 -38.28 20.83
CA GLN A 159 17.28 -37.73 21.30
C GLN A 159 18.47 -38.66 21.04
N SER A 160 18.22 -39.89 20.59
CA SER A 160 19.26 -40.87 20.25
C SER A 160 19.30 -41.12 18.75
N GLU A 161 20.49 -41.42 18.24
CA GLU A 161 20.70 -41.96 16.89
C GLU A 161 19.91 -43.26 16.70
N LYS A 162 19.33 -43.45 15.53
CA LYS A 162 18.51 -44.63 15.20
C LYS A 162 18.69 -45.06 13.75
N ALA A 163 18.97 -46.35 13.55
CA ALA A 163 18.87 -46.99 12.25
C ALA A 163 17.50 -47.67 12.10
N PHE A 164 16.88 -47.55 10.92
CA PHE A 164 15.60 -48.16 10.63
C PHE A 164 15.51 -48.57 9.16
N ASN A 165 14.78 -49.64 8.88
CA ASN A 165 14.71 -50.23 7.53
C ASN A 165 13.46 -49.77 6.76
N ASP A 166 12.48 -49.18 7.44
CA ASP A 166 11.21 -48.75 6.85
C ASP A 166 11.09 -47.22 6.82
N ALA A 167 10.87 -46.68 5.63
CA ALA A 167 10.61 -45.25 5.42
C ALA A 167 9.36 -44.74 6.13
N ASN A 168 8.41 -45.62 6.51
CA ASN A 168 7.21 -45.23 7.27
C ASN A 168 7.56 -44.66 8.66
N PHE A 169 8.74 -45.00 9.21
CA PHE A 169 9.22 -44.37 10.45
C PHE A 169 9.37 -42.85 10.31
N ILE A 170 9.76 -42.37 9.12
CA ILE A 170 9.90 -40.93 8.83
C ILE A 170 8.53 -40.24 8.89
N ASP A 171 7.49 -40.85 8.32
CA ASP A 171 6.14 -40.31 8.39
C ASP A 171 5.62 -40.27 9.83
N HIS A 172 5.81 -41.34 10.59
CA HIS A 172 5.43 -41.38 11.99
C HIS A 172 6.15 -40.29 12.81
N LEU A 173 7.44 -40.07 12.55
CA LEU A 173 8.22 -39.01 13.19
C LEU A 173 7.63 -37.63 12.89
N LEU A 174 7.37 -37.33 11.62
CA LEU A 174 6.87 -36.02 11.20
C LEU A 174 5.43 -35.76 11.67
N GLN A 175 4.56 -36.78 11.68
CA GLN A 175 3.21 -36.70 12.22
C GLN A 175 3.20 -36.40 13.72
N LEU A 176 4.07 -37.06 14.49
CA LEU A 176 4.15 -36.85 15.93
C LEU A 176 4.69 -35.46 16.27
N VAL A 177 5.65 -34.95 15.49
CA VAL A 177 6.12 -33.57 15.62
C VAL A 177 4.99 -32.59 15.27
N GLN A 178 4.24 -32.83 14.19
CA GLN A 178 3.10 -32.00 13.80
C GLN A 178 2.03 -31.95 14.91
N SER A 179 1.61 -33.10 15.45
CA SER A 179 0.62 -33.15 16.52
C SER A 179 1.10 -32.42 17.79
N THR A 180 2.41 -32.42 18.05
CA THR A 180 2.93 -31.74 19.24
C THR A 180 2.96 -30.22 19.05
N LEU A 181 3.23 -29.76 17.83
CA LEU A 181 3.17 -28.34 17.47
C LEU A 181 1.75 -27.78 17.47
N GLU A 182 0.74 -28.59 17.09
CA GLU A 182 -0.67 -28.18 17.10
C GLU A 182 -1.26 -28.07 18.52
N ASN A 183 -0.64 -28.70 19.52
CA ASN A 183 -1.11 -28.71 20.92
C ASN A 183 -0.41 -27.68 21.82
N GLN A 184 0.45 -26.82 21.27
CA GLN A 184 1.11 -25.70 21.96
C GLN A 184 0.48 -24.37 21.58
#